data_AF-A0A357ZAA4-F1
#
_entry.id   AF-A0A357ZAA4-F1
#
_cell.length_a   1.000
_cell.length_b   1.000
_cell.length_c   1.000
_cell.angle_alpha   90.00
_cell.angle_beta   90.00
_cell.angle_gamma   90.00
#
_symmetry.space_group_name_H-M   'P 1'
#
loop_
_entity.id
_entity.type
_entity.pdbx_description
1 polymer ?
#
loop_
_entity_poly.entity_id
_entity_poly.type
_entity_poly.pdbx_seq_one_letter_code
_entity_poly.pdbx_strand_id
1 'polypeptide(L)'
;YKEAESLSVLEDALLLQLHNTYIIAPTQSGCIILHQQLAHERVLYEKYQKASSHPHATQKSLFPVVLELSPSDAILLDEMLEDLSIIGYEIESFGNNSFIIQGIPADVLSGNEKNAIELLLEQFKHFTGEVKYSKREKLIRCMSRQMAIKAGQSLSQKEMHAIIQSLSECDIPNVTASGAPTYIEFKESYLDGLFSR
;
A
#
# COMPACT_ATOMS: atom_id res chain seq x y z
N TYR A 1 20.08 0.86 -19.40
CA TYR A 1 19.19 1.38 -18.35
C TYR A 1 18.36 2.47 -19.00
N LYS A 2 17.08 2.22 -19.27
CA LYS A 2 16.18 3.28 -19.74
C LYS A 2 15.99 4.23 -18.57
N GLU A 3 16.32 5.50 -18.77
CA GLU A 3 15.90 6.58 -17.88
C GLU A 3 14.39 6.42 -17.66
N ALA A 4 13.97 6.32 -16.40
CA ALA A 4 12.56 6.35 -16.07
C ALA A 4 12.07 7.75 -16.41
N GLU A 5 11.47 7.92 -17.60
CA GLU A 5 10.65 9.10 -17.88
C GLU A 5 9.66 9.22 -16.72
N SER A 6 9.72 10.34 -16.00
CA SER A 6 8.84 10.59 -14.87
C SER A 6 7.39 10.49 -15.34
N LEU A 7 6.58 9.77 -14.56
CA LEU A 7 5.14 9.65 -14.79
C LEU A 7 4.52 11.05 -14.82
N SER A 8 4.29 11.60 -16.00
CA SER A 8 3.84 12.99 -16.21
C SER A 8 2.43 13.01 -16.81
N VAL A 9 1.45 12.95 -15.92
CA VAL A 9 0.02 13.10 -16.26
C VAL A 9 -0.32 14.59 -16.31
N LEU A 10 -1.22 14.98 -17.21
CA LEU A 10 -1.72 16.36 -17.29
C LEU A 10 -2.50 16.71 -16.00
N GLU A 11 -2.07 17.75 -15.29
CA GLU A 11 -2.53 18.09 -13.93
C GLU A 11 -4.06 18.19 -13.79
N ASP A 12 -4.75 18.76 -14.78
CA ASP A 12 -6.21 18.95 -14.74
C ASP A 12 -6.98 17.98 -15.66
N ALA A 13 -6.34 16.91 -16.14
CA ALA A 13 -7.02 15.95 -16.99
C ALA A 13 -8.13 15.22 -16.22
N LEU A 14 -9.27 15.03 -16.90
CA LEU A 14 -10.30 14.15 -16.42
C LEU A 14 -9.83 12.69 -16.58
N LEU A 15 -9.71 11.99 -15.46
CA LEU A 15 -9.26 10.61 -15.41
C LEU A 15 -10.44 9.66 -15.55
N LEU A 16 -10.26 8.56 -16.27
CA LEU A 16 -11.28 7.52 -16.40
C LEU A 16 -10.94 6.34 -15.51
N GLN A 17 -11.83 6.01 -14.59
CA GLN A 17 -11.77 4.74 -13.88
C GLN A 17 -12.50 3.66 -14.68
N LEU A 18 -11.80 2.59 -15.05
CA LEU A 18 -12.35 1.45 -15.77
C LEU A 18 -12.47 0.24 -14.83
N HIS A 19 -13.66 -0.37 -14.78
CA HIS A 19 -13.99 -1.54 -13.95
C HIS A 19 -13.62 -1.37 -12.45
N ASN A 20 -13.69 -0.14 -11.93
CA ASN A 20 -13.25 0.20 -10.57
C ASN A 20 -11.86 -0.34 -10.20
N THR A 21 -10.97 -0.50 -11.18
CA THR A 21 -9.68 -1.18 -11.01
C THR A 21 -8.55 -0.46 -11.74
N TYR A 22 -8.82 -0.02 -12.96
CA TYR A 22 -7.83 0.66 -13.79
C TYR A 22 -8.12 2.15 -13.84
N ILE A 23 -7.07 2.97 -13.82
CA ILE A 23 -7.15 4.41 -14.03
C ILE A 23 -6.46 4.71 -15.36
N ILE A 24 -7.18 5.31 -16.29
CA ILE A 24 -6.65 5.77 -17.57
C ILE A 24 -6.42 7.26 -17.47
N ALA A 25 -5.18 7.68 -17.74
CA ALA A 25 -4.77 9.07 -17.64
C ALA A 25 -4.01 9.51 -18.91
N PRO A 26 -4.34 10.64 -19.53
CA PRO A 26 -3.59 11.18 -20.65
C PRO A 26 -2.25 11.76 -20.19
N THR A 27 -1.22 11.59 -21.01
CA THR A 27 0.11 12.21 -20.84
C THR A 27 0.38 13.12 -22.03
N GLN A 28 1.50 13.85 -22.04
CA GLN A 28 1.87 14.69 -23.18
C GLN A 28 2.16 13.89 -24.46
N SER A 29 2.53 12.62 -24.32
CA SER A 29 3.02 11.76 -25.41
C SER A 29 2.14 10.54 -25.66
N GLY A 30 0.94 10.47 -25.07
CA GLY A 30 0.02 9.34 -25.18
C GLY A 30 -0.88 9.19 -23.96
N CYS A 31 -0.95 7.98 -23.39
CA CYS A 31 -1.69 7.72 -22.16
C CYS A 31 -1.05 6.63 -21.29
N ILE A 32 -1.42 6.60 -20.02
CA ILE A 32 -1.09 5.52 -19.10
C ILE A 32 -2.36 4.78 -18.67
N ILE A 33 -2.21 3.48 -18.43
CA ILE A 33 -3.20 2.64 -17.76
C ILE A 33 -2.57 2.14 -16.47
N LEU A 34 -3.06 2.65 -15.35
CA LEU A 34 -2.59 2.36 -14.01
C LEU A 34 -3.51 1.30 -13.37
N HIS A 35 -2.95 0.31 -12.67
CA HIS A 35 -3.72 -0.57 -11.80
C HIS A 35 -3.79 0.04 -10.39
N GLN A 36 -4.97 0.49 -9.94
CA GLN A 36 -5.10 1.30 -8.72
C GLN A 36 -4.51 0.64 -7.46
N GLN A 37 -4.79 -0.65 -7.26
CA GLN A 37 -4.31 -1.38 -6.10
C GLN A 37 -2.78 -1.59 -6.13
N LEU A 38 -2.22 -2.00 -7.27
CA LEU A 38 -0.79 -2.24 -7.41
C LEU A 38 0.01 -0.93 -7.29
N ALA A 39 -0.49 0.15 -7.89
CA ALA A 39 0.07 1.48 -7.73
C ALA A 39 0.06 1.94 -6.27
N HIS A 40 -1.09 1.85 -5.58
CA HIS A 40 -1.16 2.26 -4.19
C HIS A 40 -0.32 1.36 -3.27
N GLU A 41 -0.25 0.05 -3.54
CA GLU A 41 0.65 -0.87 -2.83
C GLU A 41 2.12 -0.44 -2.98
N ARG A 42 2.54 0.01 -4.17
CA ARG A 42 3.92 0.51 -4.38
C ARG A 42 4.19 1.78 -3.57
N VAL A 43 3.27 2.73 -3.60
CA VAL A 43 3.37 3.98 -2.82
C VAL A 43 3.52 3.68 -1.33
N LEU A 44 2.65 2.82 -0.78
CA LEU A 44 2.69 2.44 0.63
C LEU A 44 3.96 1.68 0.99
N TYR A 45 4.42 0.78 0.12
CA TYR A 45 5.64 0.02 0.33
C TYR A 45 6.86 0.94 0.48
N GLU A 46 7.04 1.92 -0.41
CA GLU A 46 8.14 2.87 -0.30
C GLU A 46 7.98 3.80 0.91
N LYS A 47 6.76 4.27 1.18
CA LYS A 47 6.44 5.07 2.37
C LYS A 47 6.85 4.34 3.65
N TYR A 48 6.49 3.06 3.79
CA TYR A 48 6.84 2.24 4.96
C TYR A 48 8.32 1.85 5.02
N GLN A 49 9.00 1.68 3.89
CA GLN A 49 10.45 1.52 3.89
C GLN A 49 11.15 2.78 4.41
N LYS A 50 10.72 3.97 3.95
CA LYS A 50 11.26 5.28 4.38
C LYS A 50 10.91 5.60 5.85
N ALA A 51 9.81 5.07 6.37
CA ALA A 51 9.41 5.13 7.79
C ALA A 51 10.51 4.69 8.77
N SER A 52 11.40 3.79 8.34
CA SER A 52 12.51 3.33 9.18
C SER A 52 13.37 4.46 9.73
N SER A 53 13.41 5.59 9.05
CA SER A 53 14.18 6.75 9.46
C SER A 53 13.34 7.76 10.24
N HIS A 54 12.02 7.73 10.10
CA HIS A 54 11.07 8.67 10.70
C HIS A 54 9.75 7.97 11.05
N PRO A 55 9.41 7.81 12.35
CA PRO A 55 8.17 7.17 12.78
C PRO A 55 6.93 7.81 12.14
N HIS A 56 5.97 6.99 11.74
CA HIS A 56 4.69 7.45 11.20
C HIS A 56 3.81 8.08 12.28
N ALA A 57 2.93 8.99 11.84
CA ALA A 57 1.92 9.57 12.71
C ALA A 57 0.91 8.50 13.15
N THR A 58 0.74 8.36 14.46
CA THR A 58 -0.28 7.52 15.09
C THR A 58 -1.55 8.32 15.31
N GLN A 59 -2.69 7.79 14.88
CA GLN A 59 -4.00 8.25 15.29
C GLN A 59 -4.41 7.51 16.57
N LYS A 60 -4.52 8.24 17.69
CA LYS A 60 -4.97 7.65 18.96
C LYS A 60 -6.44 7.26 18.88
N SER A 61 -6.74 6.06 19.34
CA SER A 61 -8.10 5.56 19.49
C SER A 61 -8.80 6.31 20.63
N LEU A 62 -10.05 6.72 20.40
CA LEU A 62 -10.88 7.34 21.45
C LEU A 62 -11.09 6.41 22.65
N PHE A 63 -11.18 5.10 22.36
CA PHE A 63 -11.27 4.05 23.35
C PHE A 63 -10.24 2.98 23.01
N PRO A 64 -9.33 2.63 23.94
CA PRO A 64 -8.40 1.53 23.74
C PRO A 64 -9.16 0.22 23.51
N VAL A 65 -8.63 -0.60 22.61
CA VAL A 65 -9.28 -1.85 22.18
C VAL A 65 -8.47 -3.03 22.68
N VAL A 66 -9.10 -3.94 23.43
CA VAL A 66 -8.46 -5.18 23.89
C VAL A 66 -8.53 -6.23 22.78
N LEU A 67 -7.38 -6.75 22.36
CA LEU A 67 -7.21 -7.83 21.41
C LEU A 67 -6.75 -9.09 22.16
N GLU A 68 -7.51 -10.17 22.07
CA GLU A 68 -7.16 -11.48 22.64
C GLU A 68 -6.72 -12.41 21.49
N LEU A 69 -5.58 -13.08 21.64
CA LEU A 69 -4.98 -13.90 20.60
C LEU A 69 -4.71 -15.33 21.07
N SER A 70 -4.54 -16.23 20.09
CA SER A 70 -3.99 -17.55 20.34
C SER A 70 -2.54 -17.43 20.88
N PRO A 71 -2.03 -18.40 21.66
CA PRO A 71 -0.65 -18.34 22.18
C PRO A 71 0.40 -18.14 21.07
N SER A 72 0.22 -18.80 19.92
CA SER A 72 1.11 -18.66 18.77
C SER A 72 1.05 -17.27 18.14
N ASP A 73 -0.14 -16.68 18.05
CA ASP A 73 -0.32 -15.35 17.47
C ASP A 73 0.15 -14.24 18.42
N ALA A 74 0.00 -14.45 19.72
CA ALA A 74 0.55 -13.55 20.73
C ALA A 74 2.08 -13.48 20.66
N ILE A 75 2.76 -14.63 20.56
CA ILE A 75 4.23 -14.65 20.36
C ILE A 75 4.60 -13.90 19.08
N LEU A 76 3.88 -14.13 17.98
CA LEU A 76 4.15 -13.48 16.71
C LEU A 76 3.95 -11.96 16.79
N LEU A 77 2.87 -11.50 17.42
CA LEU A 77 2.60 -10.07 17.57
C LEU A 77 3.65 -9.40 18.46
N ASP A 78 4.07 -10.05 19.55
CA ASP A 78 5.08 -9.53 20.48
C ASP A 78 6.43 -9.29 19.76
N GLU A 79 6.81 -10.18 18.86
CA GLU A 79 8.00 -10.02 18.00
C GLU A 79 7.88 -8.88 16.97
N MET A 80 6.66 -8.41 16.68
CA MET A 80 6.37 -7.40 15.65
C MET A 80 6.05 -6.02 16.23
N LEU A 81 5.92 -5.87 17.56
CA LEU A 81 5.50 -4.61 18.20
C LEU A 81 6.40 -3.43 17.84
N GLU A 82 7.72 -3.62 17.83
CA GLU A 82 8.67 -2.55 17.47
C GLU A 82 8.48 -2.10 16.02
N ASP A 83 8.39 -3.04 15.08
CA ASP A 83 8.15 -2.73 13.67
C ASP A 83 6.77 -2.05 13.45
N LEU A 84 5.73 -2.52 14.15
CA LEU A 84 4.39 -1.93 14.12
C LEU A 84 4.36 -0.50 14.68
N SER A 85 5.21 -0.19 15.66
CA SER A 85 5.33 1.17 16.21
C SER A 85 5.89 2.18 15.20
N ILE A 86 6.88 1.76 14.40
CA ILE A 86 7.53 2.62 13.40
C ILE A 86 6.54 3.09 12.33
N ILE A 87 5.54 2.26 12.05
CA ILE A 87 4.53 2.48 11.02
C ILE A 87 3.19 2.98 11.59
N GLY A 88 3.15 3.36 12.87
CA GLY A 88 2.07 4.15 13.46
C GLY A 88 1.05 3.37 14.28
N TYR A 89 1.30 2.10 14.62
CA TYR A 89 0.50 1.39 15.62
C TYR A 89 1.03 1.63 17.03
N GLU A 90 0.13 1.84 17.99
CA GLU A 90 0.46 1.94 19.42
C GLU A 90 -0.22 0.76 20.12
N ILE A 91 0.54 -0.31 20.33
CA ILE A 91 0.05 -1.59 20.88
C ILE A 91 0.91 -1.96 22.08
N GLU A 92 0.27 -2.33 23.19
CA GLU A 92 0.93 -2.74 24.42
C GLU A 92 0.43 -4.12 24.88
N SER A 93 1.34 -4.95 25.39
CA SER A 93 0.99 -6.25 25.96
C SER A 93 0.21 -6.08 27.27
N PHE A 94 -0.90 -6.80 27.41
CA PHE A 94 -1.82 -6.71 28.54
C PHE A 94 -2.24 -8.10 29.03
N GLY A 95 -1.44 -8.69 29.94
CA GLY A 95 -1.73 -10.02 30.48
C GLY A 95 -1.34 -11.16 29.53
N ASN A 96 -1.93 -12.34 29.73
CA ASN A 96 -1.56 -13.53 28.96
C ASN A 96 -2.27 -13.52 27.60
N ASN A 97 -1.48 -13.43 26.53
CA ASN A 97 -1.94 -13.48 25.12
C ASN A 97 -2.91 -12.37 24.72
N SER A 98 -2.93 -11.26 25.46
CA SER A 98 -3.84 -10.15 25.23
C SER A 98 -3.06 -8.85 25.10
N PHE A 99 -3.56 -7.94 24.27
CA PHE A 99 -2.90 -6.69 23.90
C PHE A 99 -3.92 -5.55 23.92
N ILE A 100 -3.46 -4.34 24.22
CA ILE A 100 -4.26 -3.12 24.13
C ILE A 100 -3.78 -2.33 22.92
N ILE A 101 -4.69 -2.07 21.98
CA ILE A 101 -4.47 -1.17 20.85
C ILE A 101 -4.94 0.22 21.26
N GLN A 102 -3.99 1.14 21.42
CA GLN A 102 -4.23 2.54 21.80
C GLN A 102 -4.19 3.49 20.60
N GLY A 103 -3.59 3.05 19.49
CA GLY A 103 -3.48 3.86 18.30
C GLY A 103 -3.20 3.03 17.05
N ILE A 104 -3.62 3.58 15.92
CA ILE A 104 -3.51 3.00 14.59
C ILE A 104 -2.94 4.04 13.62
N PRO A 105 -2.30 3.63 12.52
CA PRO A 105 -1.93 4.58 11.48
C PRO A 105 -3.18 5.18 10.83
N ALA A 106 -3.04 6.39 10.26
CA ALA A 106 -4.12 7.10 9.58
C ALA A 106 -4.78 6.31 8.42
N ASP A 107 -4.08 5.32 7.88
CA ASP A 107 -4.54 4.49 6.77
C ASP A 107 -5.51 3.38 7.25
N VAL A 108 -5.65 3.16 8.57
CA VAL A 108 -6.61 2.20 9.17
C VAL A 108 -7.85 2.96 9.66
N LEU A 109 -9.04 2.47 9.27
CA LEU A 109 -10.30 3.02 9.75
C LEU A 109 -10.54 2.68 11.23
N SER A 110 -10.92 3.69 12.02
CA SER A 110 -11.34 3.51 13.41
C SER A 110 -12.51 2.52 13.52
N GLY A 111 -12.47 1.65 14.51
CA GLY A 111 -13.41 0.53 14.69
C GLY A 111 -12.99 -0.76 13.98
N ASN A 112 -11.93 -0.74 13.17
CA ASN A 112 -11.40 -1.92 12.47
C ASN A 112 -10.04 -2.38 12.99
N GLU A 113 -9.65 -1.94 14.19
CA GLU A 113 -8.31 -2.13 14.77
C GLU A 113 -7.96 -3.61 14.93
N LYS A 114 -8.88 -4.40 15.53
CA LYS A 114 -8.66 -5.83 15.77
C LYS A 114 -8.48 -6.60 14.46
N ASN A 115 -9.44 -6.44 13.55
CA ASN A 115 -9.43 -7.11 12.25
C ASN A 115 -8.17 -6.75 11.45
N ALA A 116 -7.67 -5.51 11.57
CA ALA A 116 -6.45 -5.09 10.90
C ALA A 116 -5.24 -5.90 11.38
N ILE A 117 -5.09 -6.09 12.70
CA ILE A 117 -4.00 -6.87 13.28
C ILE A 117 -4.17 -8.37 13.01
N GLU A 118 -5.37 -8.91 13.13
CA GLU A 118 -5.64 -10.33 12.85
C GLU A 118 -5.31 -10.69 11.39
N LEU A 119 -5.78 -9.87 10.44
CA LEU A 119 -5.50 -10.07 9.01
C LEU A 119 -4.01 -9.91 8.69
N LEU A 120 -3.30 -9.05 9.41
CA LEU A 120 -1.85 -8.90 9.29
C LEU A 120 -1.14 -10.18 9.77
N LEU A 121 -1.52 -10.72 10.92
CA LEU A 121 -0.95 -11.95 11.46
C LEU A 121 -1.23 -13.15 10.54
N GLU A 122 -2.43 -13.26 10.00
CA GLU A 122 -2.78 -14.29 9.00
C GLU A 122 -1.90 -14.19 7.75
N GLN A 123 -1.80 -13.00 7.15
CA GLN A 123 -0.97 -12.80 5.96
C GLN A 123 0.51 -13.09 6.24
N PHE A 124 1.00 -12.70 7.42
CA PHE A 124 2.37 -12.97 7.82
C PHE A 124 2.64 -14.47 7.96
N LYS A 125 1.70 -15.23 8.56
CA LYS A 125 1.76 -16.69 8.66
C LYS A 125 1.75 -17.38 7.29
N HIS A 126 0.94 -16.87 6.35
CA HIS A 126 0.85 -17.38 4.98
C HIS A 126 1.96 -16.88 4.05
N PHE A 127 2.90 -16.06 4.54
CA PHE A 127 4.03 -15.59 3.76
C PHE A 127 5.06 -16.72 3.56
N THR A 128 4.75 -17.63 2.63
CA THR A 128 5.63 -18.70 2.15
C THR A 128 6.31 -18.25 0.86
N GLY A 129 7.40 -17.50 0.97
CA GLY A 129 8.28 -17.18 -0.16
C GLY A 129 9.46 -18.15 -0.22
N GLU A 130 9.89 -18.54 -1.42
CA GLU A 130 11.16 -19.25 -1.66
C GLU A 130 12.37 -18.40 -1.23
N VAL A 131 12.20 -17.08 -1.18
CA VAL A 131 13.20 -16.10 -0.77
C VAL A 131 13.08 -15.80 0.72
N LYS A 132 14.18 -15.93 1.47
CA LYS A 132 14.27 -15.56 2.88
C LYS A 132 14.34 -14.04 3.05
N TYR A 133 13.19 -13.38 3.04
CA TYR A 133 13.08 -11.97 3.46
C TYR A 133 13.24 -11.82 4.98
N SER A 134 13.72 -10.66 5.43
CA SER A 134 13.71 -10.30 6.85
C SER A 134 12.27 -10.19 7.36
N LYS A 135 12.05 -10.36 8.68
CA LYS A 135 10.71 -10.24 9.30
C LYS A 135 10.07 -8.89 8.96
N ARG A 136 10.86 -7.83 9.11
CA ARG A 136 10.47 -6.46 8.76
C ARG A 136 10.00 -6.30 7.32
N GLU A 137 10.76 -6.84 6.36
CA GLU A 137 10.41 -6.76 4.94
C GLU A 137 9.09 -7.49 4.64
N LYS A 138 8.85 -8.64 5.28
CA LYS A 138 7.57 -9.35 5.19
C LYS A 138 6.42 -8.51 5.73
N LEU A 139 6.62 -7.88 6.89
CA LEU A 139 5.61 -7.03 7.53
C LEU A 139 5.23 -5.85 6.64
N ILE A 140 6.21 -5.12 6.12
CA ILE A 140 5.98 -3.98 5.21
C ILE A 140 5.17 -4.40 3.99
N ARG A 141 5.50 -5.55 3.37
CA ARG A 141 4.75 -6.09 2.22
C ARG A 141 3.30 -6.42 2.58
N CYS A 142 3.08 -7.11 3.70
CA CYS A 142 1.74 -7.45 4.17
C CYS A 142 0.89 -6.19 4.39
N MET A 143 1.47 -5.19 5.06
CA MET A 143 0.78 -3.93 5.34
C MET A 143 0.49 -3.12 4.11
N SER A 144 1.46 -2.99 3.20
CA SER A 144 1.28 -2.26 1.94
C SER A 144 0.10 -2.84 1.16
N ARG A 145 0.03 -4.16 1.05
CA ARG A 145 -1.07 -4.86 0.39
C ARG A 145 -2.40 -4.70 1.12
N GLN A 146 -2.38 -4.76 2.45
CA GLN A 146 -3.58 -4.67 3.27
C GLN A 146 -4.19 -3.27 3.24
N MET A 147 -3.36 -2.23 3.28
CA MET A 147 -3.78 -0.82 3.28
C MET A 147 -3.98 -0.24 1.88
N ALA A 148 -3.47 -0.91 0.83
CA ALA A 148 -3.71 -0.49 -0.54
C ALA A 148 -5.20 -0.45 -0.87
N ILE A 149 -5.57 0.53 -1.71
CA ILE A 149 -6.91 0.71 -2.24
C ILE A 149 -7.27 -0.54 -3.02
N LYS A 150 -8.42 -1.14 -2.74
CA LYS A 150 -8.77 -2.42 -3.35
C LYS A 150 -9.27 -2.22 -4.77
N ALA A 151 -8.95 -3.18 -5.64
CA ALA A 151 -9.69 -3.33 -6.88
C ALA A 151 -11.18 -3.51 -6.57
N GLY A 152 -12.05 -2.89 -7.38
CA GLY A 152 -13.49 -2.84 -7.15
C GLY A 152 -13.99 -1.58 -6.43
N GLN A 153 -13.10 -0.83 -5.77
CA GLN A 153 -13.45 0.44 -5.11
C GLN A 153 -13.53 1.58 -6.13
N SER A 154 -14.65 2.32 -6.13
CA SER A 154 -14.79 3.53 -6.94
C SER A 154 -14.00 4.69 -6.33
N LEU A 155 -13.33 5.47 -7.17
CA LEU A 155 -12.47 6.59 -6.78
C LEU A 155 -12.97 7.90 -7.36
N SER A 156 -12.87 8.97 -6.57
CA SER A 156 -13.05 10.34 -7.03
C SER A 156 -11.87 10.79 -7.89
N GLN A 157 -12.06 11.85 -8.68
CA GLN A 157 -10.98 12.46 -9.47
C GLN A 157 -9.77 12.83 -8.59
N LYS A 158 -10.04 13.40 -7.40
CA LYS A 158 -8.99 13.77 -6.45
C LYS A 158 -8.17 12.58 -5.98
N GLU A 159 -8.83 11.46 -5.64
CA GLU A 159 -8.15 10.23 -5.23
C GLU A 159 -7.33 9.62 -6.37
N MET A 160 -7.86 9.61 -7.60
CA MET A 160 -7.13 9.12 -8.77
C MET A 160 -5.87 9.94 -9.05
N HIS A 161 -5.97 11.27 -9.02
CA HIS A 161 -4.84 12.18 -9.18
C HIS A 161 -3.81 12.01 -8.04
N ALA A 162 -4.27 11.89 -6.80
CA ALA A 162 -3.40 11.69 -5.65
C ALA A 162 -2.56 10.41 -5.76
N ILE A 163 -3.16 9.28 -6.18
CA ILE A 163 -2.43 8.02 -6.38
C ILE A 163 -1.36 8.17 -7.46
N ILE A 164 -1.70 8.79 -8.59
CA ILE A 164 -0.76 9.02 -9.69
C ILE A 164 0.40 9.90 -9.24
N GLN A 165 0.10 11.00 -8.53
CA GLN A 165 1.11 11.91 -8.00
C GLN A 165 2.04 11.18 -7.02
N SER A 166 1.49 10.53 -6.00
CA SER A 166 2.29 9.78 -5.03
C SER A 166 3.10 8.65 -5.67
N LEU A 167 2.57 8.01 -6.72
CA LEU A 167 3.33 7.02 -7.47
C LEU A 167 4.49 7.66 -8.23
N SER A 168 4.31 8.83 -8.84
CA SER A 168 5.38 9.53 -9.56
C SER A 168 6.56 9.94 -8.66
N GLU A 169 6.31 10.09 -7.35
CA GLU A 169 7.31 10.42 -6.31
C GLU A 169 8.06 9.19 -5.80
N CYS A 170 7.67 7.97 -6.20
CA CYS A 170 8.35 6.73 -5.85
C CYS A 170 9.67 6.55 -6.61
N ASP A 171 10.66 5.94 -5.97
CA ASP A 171 11.97 5.65 -6.55
C ASP A 171 11.87 4.63 -7.69
N ILE A 172 10.95 3.65 -7.59
CA ILE A 172 10.70 2.66 -8.66
C ILE A 172 9.18 2.54 -8.90
N PRO A 173 8.58 3.49 -9.64
CA PRO A 173 7.13 3.63 -9.72
C PRO A 173 6.47 2.52 -10.54
N ASN A 174 7.18 1.84 -11.42
CA ASN A 174 6.64 0.95 -12.45
C ASN A 174 6.40 -0.51 -12.02
N VAL A 175 6.92 -0.93 -10.86
CA VAL A 175 6.77 -2.30 -10.36
C VAL A 175 6.48 -2.33 -8.87
N THR A 176 5.58 -3.21 -8.46
CA THR A 176 5.34 -3.52 -7.04
C THR A 176 6.54 -4.25 -6.43
N ALA A 177 6.58 -4.35 -5.11
CA ALA A 177 7.60 -5.12 -4.41
C ALA A 177 7.61 -6.61 -4.80
N SER A 178 6.46 -7.14 -5.25
CA SER A 178 6.30 -8.51 -5.76
C SER A 178 6.62 -8.67 -7.25
N GLY A 179 6.93 -7.57 -7.96
CA GLY A 179 7.32 -7.56 -9.36
C GLY A 179 6.19 -7.38 -10.36
N ALA A 180 4.93 -7.26 -9.92
CA ALA A 180 3.82 -6.95 -10.81
C ALA A 180 3.89 -5.49 -11.30
N PRO A 181 3.58 -5.20 -12.57
CA PRO A 181 3.59 -3.83 -13.11
C PRO A 181 2.48 -2.98 -12.49
N THR A 182 2.79 -1.74 -12.12
CA THR A 182 1.83 -0.79 -11.53
C THR A 182 1.07 -0.01 -12.59
N TYR A 183 1.72 0.30 -13.71
CA TYR A 183 1.12 0.95 -14.88
C TYR A 183 1.78 0.47 -16.17
N ILE A 184 1.08 0.72 -17.28
CA ILE A 184 1.57 0.54 -18.65
C ILE A 184 1.39 1.87 -19.38
N GLU A 185 2.37 2.27 -20.17
CA GLU A 185 2.33 3.47 -21.00
C GLU A 185 2.09 3.10 -22.47
N PHE A 186 1.18 3.81 -23.13
CA PHE A 186 0.94 3.75 -24.55
C PHE A 186 1.33 5.09 -25.17
N LYS A 187 2.44 5.10 -25.92
CA LYS A 187 2.85 6.29 -26.69
C LYS A 187 1.93 6.49 -27.89
N GLU A 188 1.68 7.74 -28.27
CA GLU A 188 0.84 8.11 -29.41
C GLU A 188 1.27 7.40 -30.70
N SER A 189 2.58 7.36 -30.98
CA SER A 189 3.13 6.65 -32.15
C SER A 189 2.85 5.14 -32.16
N TYR A 190 2.78 4.52 -30.98
CA TYR A 190 2.42 3.11 -30.88
C TYR A 190 0.92 2.91 -31.13
N LEU A 191 0.08 3.81 -30.61
CA LEU A 191 -1.36 3.80 -30.87
C LEU A 191 -1.67 4.02 -32.35
N ASP A 192 -1.02 4.98 -33.01
CA ASP A 192 -1.16 5.23 -34.45
C ASP A 192 -0.87 3.98 -35.28
N GLY A 193 0.21 3.27 -34.95
CA GLY A 193 0.58 2.03 -35.60
C GLY A 193 -0.46 0.91 -35.45
N LEU A 194 -1.19 0.84 -34.34
CA LEU A 194 -2.27 -0.14 -34.14
C LEU A 194 -3.47 0.11 -35.07
N PHE A 195 -3.71 1.36 -35.46
CA PHE A 195 -4.82 1.75 -36.33
C PHE A 195 -4.42 1.97 -37.79
N SER A 196 -3.23 1.50 -38.19
CA SER A 196 -2.72 1.54 -39.58
C SER A 196 -2.63 2.96 -40.16
N ARG A 197 -2.11 3.91 -39.37
CA ARG A 197 -1.55 5.16 -39.90
C ARG A 197 -0.03 5.07 -40.03
#